data_AF-A0A2J5PI47-F1
#
_entry.id   AF-A0A2J5PI47-F1
#
_cell.length_a   1.000
_cell.length_b   1.000
_cell.length_c   1.000
_cell.angle_alpha   90.00
_cell.angle_beta   90.00
_cell.angle_gamma   90.00
#
_symmetry.space_group_name_H-M   'P 1'
#
loop_
_entity.id
_entity.type
_entity.pdbx_description
1 polymer ?
#
loop_
_entity_poly.entity_id
_entity_poly.type
_entity_poly.pdbx_seq_one_letter_code
_entity_poly.pdbx_strand_id
1 'polypeptide(L)'
;MSMASTVRRTKTVIDDAGKALVAEMKKRPALVDASRKKVRDALDELAVEIRSPATQWEEEKARLDAEEAAKKAAEELAAKVELDHEMALLMNKDIDRDRAEKAAEAERQRIAHEEWIKRQAEEKAKREAAELAQREIDAIAAREREAILAKERAEREQKEATEKAEREARAAAEKAEADKQEAIDAERRKAQEEADRIRREAEEKESARLAEQKRIAEEEARRATDKEHRRTINRQAIADLIENGLTQEMAEKALIAIASGKVSAVQIKY
;
A
#
# COMPACT_ATOMS: atom_id res chain seq x y z
N MET A 1 -157.93 85.90 50.85
CA MET A 1 -156.54 85.48 51.15
C MET A 1 -155.93 86.47 52.13
N SER A 2 -155.27 85.99 53.19
CA SER A 2 -154.63 86.87 54.21
C SER A 2 -153.30 87.42 53.69
N MET A 3 -152.98 88.68 54.02
CA MET A 3 -151.72 89.36 53.67
C MET A 3 -150.47 88.54 54.05
N ALA A 4 -150.54 87.75 55.13
CA ALA A 4 -149.44 86.87 55.54
C ALA A 4 -149.09 85.79 54.49
N SER A 5 -150.08 85.30 53.73
CA SER A 5 -149.85 84.27 52.70
C SER A 5 -149.15 84.85 51.47
N THR A 6 -149.46 86.10 51.10
CA THR A 6 -148.78 86.84 50.03
C THR A 6 -147.32 87.09 50.40
N VAL A 7 -147.05 87.57 51.63
CA VAL A 7 -145.67 87.83 52.09
C VAL A 7 -144.82 86.55 52.07
N ARG A 8 -145.37 85.40 52.51
CA ARG A 8 -144.65 84.12 52.43
C ARG A 8 -144.37 83.68 51.00
N ARG A 9 -145.32 83.85 50.07
CA ARG A 9 -145.10 83.54 48.64
C ARG A 9 -144.02 84.44 48.04
N THR A 10 -144.06 85.75 48.29
CA THR A 10 -143.03 86.68 47.80
C THR A 10 -141.65 86.33 48.36
N LYS A 11 -141.57 85.95 49.65
CA LYS A 11 -140.32 85.46 50.24
C LYS A 11 -139.79 84.23 49.51
N THR A 12 -140.62 83.22 49.28
CA THR A 12 -140.22 82.00 48.56
C THR A 12 -139.76 82.32 47.14
N VAL A 13 -140.43 83.23 46.43
CA VAL A 13 -140.02 83.67 45.09
C VAL A 13 -138.64 84.36 45.13
N ILE A 14 -138.36 85.20 46.13
CA ILE A 14 -137.04 85.82 46.32
C ILE A 14 -135.98 84.78 46.66
N ASP A 15 -136.28 83.83 47.55
CA ASP A 15 -135.36 82.74 47.93
C ASP A 15 -135.02 81.86 46.72
N ASP A 16 -136.01 81.52 45.88
CA ASP A 16 -135.81 80.70 44.68
C ASP A 16 -135.08 81.47 43.57
N ALA A 17 -135.34 82.77 43.41
CA ALA A 17 -134.55 83.64 42.53
C ALA A 17 -133.09 83.75 43.01
N GLY A 18 -132.87 83.88 44.32
CA GLY A 18 -131.54 83.88 44.93
C GLY A 18 -130.79 82.56 44.71
N LYS A 19 -131.46 81.42 44.86
CA LYS A 19 -130.89 80.09 44.54
C LYS A 19 -130.54 79.97 43.05
N ALA A 20 -131.41 80.45 42.16
CA ALA A 20 -131.15 80.43 40.71
C ALA A 20 -129.91 81.27 40.36
N LEU A 21 -129.78 82.47 40.93
CA LEU A 21 -128.60 83.33 40.75
C LEU A 21 -127.32 82.67 41.29
N VAL A 22 -127.37 82.08 42.48
CA VAL A 22 -126.23 81.35 43.05
C VAL A 22 -125.86 80.13 42.21
N ALA A 23 -126.84 79.40 41.66
CA ALA A 23 -126.60 78.28 40.75
C ALA A 23 -125.95 78.72 39.45
N GLU A 24 -126.34 79.87 38.89
CA GLU A 24 -125.69 80.46 37.72
C GLU A 24 -124.25 80.90 38.05
N MET A 25 -124.04 81.58 39.17
CA MET A 25 -122.72 82.02 39.62
C MET A 25 -121.76 80.84 39.82
N LYS A 26 -122.24 79.70 40.34
CA LYS A 26 -121.43 78.48 40.49
C LYS A 26 -121.05 77.82 39.16
N LYS A 27 -121.82 78.04 38.08
CA LYS A 27 -121.50 77.54 36.73
C LYS A 27 -120.45 78.38 36.01
N ARG A 28 -120.35 79.68 36.33
CA ARG A 28 -119.41 80.61 35.68
C ARG A 28 -117.93 80.19 35.80
N PRO A 29 -117.41 79.75 36.97
CA PRO A 29 -116.03 79.27 37.08
C PRO A 29 -115.71 78.11 36.13
N ALA A 30 -116.59 77.11 36.03
CA ALA A 30 -116.39 75.97 35.13
C ALA A 30 -116.33 76.39 33.65
N LEU A 31 -117.16 77.36 33.25
CA LEU A 31 -117.12 77.93 31.90
C LEU A 31 -115.83 78.74 31.66
N VAL A 32 -115.36 79.48 32.65
CA VAL A 32 -114.10 80.22 32.59
C VAL A 32 -112.91 79.26 32.46
N ASP A 33 -112.86 78.18 33.25
CA ASP A 33 -111.79 77.19 33.16
C ASP A 33 -111.81 76.42 31.84
N ALA A 34 -112.99 76.09 31.30
CA ALA A 34 -113.13 75.49 29.97
C ALA A 34 -112.61 76.43 28.87
N SER A 35 -112.95 77.72 28.93
CA SER A 35 -112.43 78.71 27.98
C SER A 35 -110.92 78.92 28.12
N ARG A 36 -110.39 78.98 29.35
CA ARG A 36 -108.95 79.06 29.61
C ARG A 36 -108.20 77.85 29.08
N LYS A 37 -108.77 76.65 29.22
CA LYS A 37 -108.18 75.43 28.67
C LYS A 37 -108.11 75.51 27.14
N LYS A 38 -109.22 75.86 26.46
CA LYS A 38 -109.24 76.02 25.00
C LYS A 38 -108.19 77.02 24.50
N VAL A 39 -108.06 78.15 25.19
CA VAL A 39 -107.05 79.17 24.85
C VAL A 39 -105.64 78.64 25.08
N ARG A 40 -105.38 77.92 26.18
CA ARG A 40 -104.07 77.30 26.42
C ARG A 40 -103.73 76.28 25.34
N ASP A 41 -104.65 75.34 25.06
CA ASP A 41 -104.44 74.29 24.08
C ASP A 41 -104.18 74.89 22.68
N ALA A 42 -104.91 75.95 22.29
CA ALA A 42 -104.69 76.66 21.03
C ALA A 42 -103.36 77.44 20.98
N LEU A 43 -102.92 78.01 22.11
CA LEU A 43 -101.61 78.68 22.20
C LEU A 43 -100.46 77.66 22.15
N ASP A 44 -100.62 76.49 22.78
CA ASP A 44 -99.64 75.41 22.73
C ASP A 44 -99.53 74.84 21.30
N GLU A 45 -100.66 74.65 20.60
CA GLU A 45 -100.69 74.24 19.20
C GLU A 45 -100.00 75.26 18.29
N LEU A 46 -100.31 76.55 18.45
CA LEU A 46 -99.67 77.62 17.69
C LEU A 46 -98.16 77.71 17.97
N ALA A 47 -97.73 77.48 19.22
CA ALA A 47 -96.31 77.45 19.56
C ALA A 47 -95.56 76.30 18.87
N VAL A 48 -96.19 75.12 18.77
CA VAL A 48 -95.64 73.97 18.02
C VAL A 48 -95.56 74.29 16.54
N GLU A 49 -96.62 74.86 15.95
CA GLU A 49 -96.64 75.23 14.53
C GLU A 49 -95.57 76.26 14.20
N ILE A 50 -95.41 77.30 15.03
CA ILE A 50 -94.37 78.32 14.86
C ILE A 50 -92.96 77.72 14.97
N ARG A 51 -92.76 76.71 15.83
CA ARG A 51 -91.45 76.05 15.99
C ARG A 51 -91.18 75.00 14.92
N SER A 52 -92.21 74.41 14.31
CA SER A 52 -92.09 73.32 13.33
C SER A 52 -91.12 73.62 12.19
N PRO A 53 -91.12 74.80 11.52
CA PRO A 53 -90.16 75.10 10.46
C PRO A 53 -88.70 75.06 10.93
N ALA A 54 -88.43 75.50 12.17
CA ALA A 54 -87.07 75.50 12.69
C ALA A 54 -86.60 74.09 13.08
N THR A 55 -87.49 73.26 13.64
CA THR A 55 -87.20 71.84 13.90
C THR A 55 -86.96 71.08 12.60
N GLN A 56 -87.80 71.28 11.58
CA GLN A 56 -87.64 70.66 10.26
C GLN A 56 -86.32 71.09 9.59
N TRP A 57 -85.96 72.36 9.69
CA TRP A 57 -84.68 72.86 9.16
C TRP A 57 -83.46 72.26 9.90
N GLU A 58 -83.53 72.14 11.23
CA GLU A 58 -82.47 71.48 12.03
C GLU A 58 -82.30 70.00 11.65
N GLU A 59 -83.41 69.27 11.45
CA GLU A 59 -83.41 67.87 11.00
C GLU A 59 -82.87 67.72 9.57
N GLU A 60 -83.31 68.58 8.64
CA GLU A 60 -82.81 68.57 7.26
C GLU A 60 -81.33 68.89 7.20
N LYS A 61 -80.87 69.88 7.98
CA LYS A 61 -79.45 70.21 8.10
C LYS A 61 -78.65 69.04 8.66
N ALA A 62 -79.12 68.41 9.74
CA ALA A 62 -78.45 67.25 10.31
C ALA A 62 -78.36 66.08 9.31
N ARG A 63 -79.41 65.88 8.49
CA ARG A 63 -79.39 64.90 7.40
C ARG A 63 -78.36 65.24 6.33
N LEU A 64 -78.32 66.51 5.90
CA LEU A 64 -77.38 66.98 4.88
C LEU A 64 -75.92 66.87 5.37
N ASP A 65 -75.65 67.29 6.61
CA ASP A 65 -74.32 67.18 7.22
C ASP A 65 -73.88 65.71 7.34
N ALA A 66 -74.81 64.80 7.67
CA ALA A 66 -74.53 63.36 7.71
C ALA A 66 -74.27 62.76 6.33
N GLU A 67 -75.03 63.17 5.31
CA GLU A 67 -74.83 62.76 3.91
C GLU A 67 -73.48 63.24 3.37
N GLU A 68 -73.11 64.50 3.65
CA GLU A 68 -71.81 65.07 3.25
C GLU A 68 -70.65 64.34 3.94
N ALA A 69 -70.78 64.06 5.24
CA ALA A 69 -69.78 63.28 5.98
C ALA A 69 -69.64 61.85 5.42
N ALA A 70 -70.76 61.19 5.08
CA ALA A 70 -70.74 59.86 4.49
C ALA A 70 -70.12 59.88 3.09
N LYS A 71 -70.42 60.88 2.27
CA LYS A 71 -69.83 61.05 0.94
C LYS A 71 -68.31 61.27 1.03
N LYS A 72 -67.85 62.14 1.93
CA LYS A 72 -66.42 62.37 2.16
C LYS A 72 -65.71 61.10 2.61
N ALA A 73 -66.30 60.36 3.55
CA ALA A 73 -65.73 59.08 4.01
C ALA A 73 -65.68 58.03 2.88
N ALA A 74 -66.69 58.00 2.00
CA ALA A 74 -66.69 57.12 0.84
C ALA A 74 -65.62 57.50 -0.19
N GLU A 75 -65.42 58.80 -0.45
CA GLU A 75 -64.35 59.30 -1.33
C GLU A 75 -62.96 58.99 -0.76
N GLU A 76 -62.74 59.20 0.54
CA GLU A 76 -61.48 58.85 1.22
C GLU A 76 -61.21 57.33 1.17
N LEU A 77 -62.24 56.51 1.38
CA LEU A 77 -62.12 55.06 1.27
C LEU A 77 -61.80 54.62 -0.16
N ALA A 78 -62.46 55.22 -1.16
CA ALA A 78 -62.20 54.92 -2.57
C ALA A 78 -60.75 55.25 -2.97
N ALA A 79 -60.25 56.43 -2.58
CA ALA A 79 -58.87 56.82 -2.81
C ALA A 79 -57.86 55.87 -2.13
N LYS A 80 -58.17 55.41 -0.91
CA LYS A 80 -57.34 54.44 -0.21
C LYS A 80 -57.33 53.08 -0.90
N VAL A 81 -58.48 52.59 -1.36
CA VAL A 81 -58.58 51.32 -2.09
C VAL A 81 -57.77 51.37 -3.39
N GLU A 82 -57.79 52.49 -4.11
CA GLU A 82 -56.99 52.67 -5.32
C GLU A 82 -55.48 52.62 -5.02
N LEU A 83 -55.02 53.35 -4.00
CA LEU A 83 -53.63 53.34 -3.56
C LEU A 83 -53.17 51.93 -3.10
N ASP A 84 -53.99 51.27 -2.28
CA ASP A 84 -53.68 49.91 -1.79
C ASP A 84 -53.63 48.91 -2.95
N HIS A 85 -54.50 49.09 -3.97
CA HIS A 85 -54.49 48.27 -5.18
C HIS A 85 -53.21 48.47 -6.01
N GLU A 86 -52.80 49.72 -6.26
CA GLU A 86 -51.56 50.02 -6.96
C GLU A 86 -50.34 49.44 -6.24
N MET A 87 -50.30 49.58 -4.91
CA MET A 87 -49.23 49.02 -4.10
C MET A 87 -49.20 47.49 -4.14
N ALA A 88 -50.37 46.84 -4.12
CA ALA A 88 -50.46 45.39 -4.28
C ALA A 88 -49.96 44.92 -5.66
N LEU A 89 -50.26 45.64 -6.73
CA LEU A 89 -49.74 45.34 -8.07
C LEU A 89 -48.22 45.47 -8.14
N LEU A 90 -47.64 46.51 -7.51
CA LEU A 90 -46.19 46.68 -7.44
C LEU A 90 -45.52 45.55 -6.67
N MET A 91 -46.08 45.17 -5.51
CA MET A 91 -45.58 44.05 -4.71
C MET A 91 -45.65 42.72 -5.48
N ASN A 92 -46.74 42.47 -6.22
CA ASN A 92 -46.85 41.28 -7.06
C ASN A 92 -45.76 41.25 -8.15
N LYS A 93 -45.48 42.39 -8.77
CA LYS A 93 -44.42 42.51 -9.78
C LYS A 93 -43.03 42.20 -9.18
N ASP A 94 -42.75 42.68 -7.97
CA ASP A 94 -41.49 42.37 -7.28
C ASP A 94 -41.41 40.88 -6.92
N ILE A 95 -42.49 40.28 -6.41
CA ILE A 95 -42.55 38.84 -6.12
C ILE A 95 -42.31 38.01 -7.39
N ASP A 96 -42.91 38.39 -8.51
CA ASP A 96 -42.74 37.68 -9.78
C ASP A 96 -41.32 37.84 -10.33
N ARG A 97 -40.69 39.01 -10.16
CA ARG A 97 -39.26 39.19 -10.45
C ARG A 97 -38.40 38.26 -9.60
N ASP A 98 -38.61 38.23 -8.29
CA ASP A 98 -37.82 37.40 -7.38
C ASP A 98 -37.99 35.90 -7.70
N ARG A 99 -39.21 35.48 -8.08
CA ARG A 99 -39.46 34.10 -8.56
C ARG A 99 -38.70 33.82 -9.85
N ALA A 100 -38.71 34.75 -10.80
CA ALA A 100 -37.99 34.60 -12.06
C ALA A 100 -36.47 34.55 -11.85
N GLU A 101 -35.92 35.38 -10.96
CA GLU A 101 -34.50 35.37 -10.59
C GLU A 101 -34.10 34.05 -9.92
N LYS A 102 -34.89 33.56 -8.96
CA LYS A 102 -34.66 32.25 -8.34
C LYS A 102 -34.71 31.10 -9.34
N ALA A 103 -35.66 31.13 -10.27
CA ALA A 103 -35.75 30.13 -11.33
C ALA A 103 -34.53 30.19 -12.27
N ALA A 104 -34.08 31.39 -12.63
CA ALA A 104 -32.89 31.59 -13.45
C ALA A 104 -31.61 31.14 -12.73
N GLU A 105 -31.48 31.39 -11.43
CA GLU A 105 -30.36 30.91 -10.63
C GLU A 105 -30.35 29.37 -10.53
N ALA A 106 -31.50 28.76 -10.27
CA ALA A 106 -31.63 27.30 -10.25
C ALA A 106 -31.23 26.69 -11.59
N GLU A 107 -31.63 27.29 -12.72
CA GLU A 107 -31.23 26.81 -14.04
C GLU A 107 -29.72 27.00 -14.30
N ARG A 108 -29.13 28.12 -13.89
CA ARG A 108 -27.67 28.31 -13.95
C ARG A 108 -26.93 27.26 -13.14
N GLN A 109 -27.42 26.92 -11.95
CA GLN A 109 -26.83 25.88 -11.11
C GLN A 109 -26.96 24.50 -11.76
N ARG A 110 -28.10 24.20 -12.40
CA ARG A 110 -28.29 22.96 -13.17
C ARG A 110 -27.31 22.86 -14.33
N ILE A 111 -27.20 23.90 -15.16
CA ILE A 111 -26.25 23.96 -16.28
C ILE A 111 -24.82 23.80 -15.76
N ALA A 112 -24.42 24.52 -14.71
CA ALA A 112 -23.08 24.41 -14.14
C ALA A 112 -22.80 23.00 -13.60
N HIS A 113 -23.80 22.35 -12.99
CA HIS A 113 -23.67 20.97 -12.52
C HIS A 113 -23.55 19.96 -13.67
N GLU A 114 -24.38 20.10 -14.71
CA GLU A 114 -24.32 19.27 -15.92
C GLU A 114 -22.97 19.45 -16.64
N GLU A 115 -22.46 20.68 -16.76
CA GLU A 115 -21.12 20.96 -17.29
C GLU A 115 -20.01 20.37 -16.43
N TRP A 116 -20.15 20.44 -15.10
CA TRP A 116 -19.20 19.83 -14.17
C TRP A 116 -19.16 18.31 -14.33
N ILE A 117 -20.32 17.65 -14.42
CA ILE A 117 -20.42 16.22 -14.70
C ILE A 117 -19.76 15.88 -16.03
N LYS A 118 -20.04 16.66 -17.08
CA LYS A 118 -19.44 16.45 -18.40
C LYS A 118 -17.91 16.57 -18.35
N ARG A 119 -17.38 17.59 -17.68
CA ARG A 119 -15.92 17.74 -17.48
C ARG A 119 -15.33 16.57 -16.69
N GLN A 120 -15.99 16.11 -15.64
CA GLN A 120 -15.53 14.95 -14.88
C GLN A 120 -15.54 13.67 -15.72
N ALA A 121 -16.56 13.47 -16.55
CA ALA A 121 -16.60 12.34 -17.48
C ALA A 121 -15.48 12.42 -18.53
N GLU A 122 -15.23 13.60 -19.11
CA GLU A 122 -14.13 13.82 -20.05
C GLU A 122 -12.75 13.63 -19.39
N GLU A 123 -12.55 14.14 -18.17
CA GLU A 123 -11.31 13.94 -17.42
C GLU A 123 -11.10 12.47 -17.06
N LYS A 124 -12.15 11.77 -16.63
CA LYS A 124 -12.09 10.34 -16.34
C LYS A 124 -11.74 9.54 -17.59
N ALA A 125 -12.39 9.83 -18.73
CA ALA A 125 -12.08 9.19 -20.00
C ALA A 125 -10.63 9.46 -20.44
N LYS A 126 -10.12 10.69 -20.27
CA LYS A 126 -8.71 11.02 -20.54
C LYS A 126 -7.74 10.27 -19.62
N ARG A 127 -8.06 10.16 -18.32
CA ARG A 127 -7.25 9.40 -17.36
C ARG A 127 -7.24 7.91 -17.68
N GLU A 128 -8.39 7.33 -17.96
CA GLU A 128 -8.52 5.92 -18.36
C GLU A 128 -7.77 5.63 -19.66
N ALA A 129 -7.88 6.52 -20.66
CA ALA A 129 -7.12 6.40 -21.91
C ALA A 129 -5.60 6.54 -21.70
N ALA A 130 -5.16 7.48 -20.86
CA ALA A 130 -3.75 7.65 -20.52
C ALA A 130 -3.21 6.45 -19.72
N GLU A 131 -4.00 5.90 -18.80
CA GLU A 131 -3.63 4.71 -18.04
C GLU A 131 -3.55 3.47 -18.94
N LEU A 132 -4.49 3.30 -19.88
CA LEU A 132 -4.44 2.22 -20.86
C LEU A 132 -3.19 2.34 -21.74
N ALA A 133 -2.88 3.54 -22.24
CA ALA A 133 -1.67 3.79 -23.02
C ALA A 133 -0.40 3.49 -22.21
N GLN A 134 -0.36 3.89 -20.92
CA GLN A 134 0.76 3.57 -20.04
C GLN A 134 0.89 2.06 -19.80
N ARG A 135 -0.23 1.36 -19.58
CA ARG A 135 -0.23 -0.11 -19.44
C ARG A 135 0.26 -0.81 -20.70
N GLU A 136 -0.07 -0.29 -21.89
CA GLU A 136 0.44 -0.83 -23.16
C GLU A 136 1.96 -0.61 -23.28
N ILE A 137 2.45 0.58 -22.94
CA ILE A 137 3.90 0.87 -22.90
C ILE A 137 4.62 -0.04 -21.91
N ASP A 138 4.09 -0.18 -20.70
CA ASP A 138 4.68 -1.02 -19.65
C ASP A 138 4.64 -2.51 -20.04
N ALA A 139 3.58 -2.96 -20.72
CA ALA A 139 3.47 -4.32 -21.24
C ALA A 139 4.48 -4.58 -22.37
N ILE A 140 4.70 -3.61 -23.26
CA ILE A 140 5.74 -3.69 -24.30
C ILE A 140 7.12 -3.74 -23.63
N ALA A 141 7.40 -2.84 -22.68
CA ALA A 141 8.66 -2.82 -21.95
C ALA A 141 8.90 -4.12 -21.15
N ALA A 142 7.86 -4.72 -20.57
CA ALA A 142 7.95 -6.01 -19.89
C ALA A 142 8.28 -7.15 -20.86
N ARG A 143 7.63 -7.19 -22.04
CA ARG A 143 7.94 -8.16 -23.11
C ARG A 143 9.36 -8.00 -23.64
N GLU A 144 9.83 -6.77 -23.81
CA GLU A 144 11.20 -6.51 -24.23
C GLU A 144 12.21 -6.97 -23.17
N ARG A 145 11.97 -6.68 -21.88
CA ARG A 145 12.79 -7.17 -20.78
C ARG A 145 12.80 -8.69 -20.70
N GLU A 146 11.64 -9.33 -20.86
CA GLU A 146 11.53 -10.79 -20.87
C GLU A 146 12.27 -11.40 -22.05
N ALA A 147 12.17 -10.80 -23.24
CA ALA A 147 12.91 -11.22 -24.43
C ALA A 147 14.43 -11.07 -24.24
N ILE A 148 14.90 -9.99 -23.59
CA ILE A 148 16.31 -9.80 -23.26
C ILE A 148 16.77 -10.86 -22.25
N LEU A 149 16.02 -11.07 -21.17
CA LEU A 149 16.34 -12.09 -20.16
C LEU A 149 16.28 -13.52 -20.72
N ALA A 150 15.41 -13.80 -21.69
CA ALA A 150 15.37 -15.07 -22.39
C ALA A 150 16.58 -15.25 -23.30
N LYS A 151 17.00 -14.20 -24.03
CA LYS A 151 18.23 -14.23 -24.82
C LYS A 151 19.47 -14.40 -23.95
N GLU A 152 19.55 -13.71 -22.82
CA GLU A 152 20.67 -13.86 -21.87
C GLU A 152 20.72 -15.26 -21.26
N ARG A 153 19.57 -15.84 -20.89
CA ARG A 153 19.50 -17.24 -20.44
C ARG A 153 19.94 -18.21 -21.52
N ALA A 154 19.46 -18.04 -22.76
CA ALA A 154 19.87 -18.86 -23.88
C ALA A 154 21.38 -18.73 -24.17
N GLU A 155 21.95 -17.53 -24.09
CA GLU A 155 23.39 -17.31 -24.27
C GLU A 155 24.21 -17.94 -23.13
N ARG A 156 23.74 -17.85 -21.89
CA ARG A 156 24.37 -18.54 -20.74
C ARG A 156 24.31 -20.05 -20.90
N GLU A 157 23.16 -20.61 -21.26
CA GLU A 157 23.01 -22.05 -21.51
C GLU A 157 23.89 -22.52 -22.66
N GLN A 158 24.02 -21.75 -23.74
CA GLN A 158 24.95 -22.04 -24.84
C GLN A 158 26.40 -21.99 -24.37
N LYS A 159 26.80 -20.95 -23.60
CA LYS A 159 28.15 -20.85 -23.03
C LYS A 159 28.46 -22.02 -22.11
N GLU A 160 27.57 -22.34 -21.18
CA GLU A 160 27.71 -23.48 -20.26
C GLU A 160 27.77 -24.81 -21.01
N ALA A 161 26.97 -25.00 -22.05
CA ALA A 161 27.03 -26.18 -22.91
C ALA A 161 28.37 -26.27 -23.66
N THR A 162 28.86 -25.15 -24.21
CA THR A 162 30.17 -25.11 -24.88
C THR A 162 31.32 -25.35 -23.91
N GLU A 163 31.31 -24.74 -22.73
CA GLU A 163 32.33 -24.96 -21.69
C GLU A 163 32.30 -26.40 -21.20
N LYS A 164 31.11 -27.00 -21.03
CA LYS A 164 30.99 -28.40 -20.65
C LYS A 164 31.52 -29.32 -21.75
N ALA A 165 31.18 -29.06 -23.02
CA ALA A 165 31.70 -29.81 -24.15
C ALA A 165 33.23 -29.67 -24.28
N GLU A 166 33.79 -28.48 -24.06
CA GLU A 166 35.24 -28.27 -24.03
C GLU A 166 35.91 -28.97 -22.85
N ARG A 167 35.31 -28.95 -21.66
CA ARG A 167 35.82 -29.68 -20.49
C ARG A 167 35.77 -31.19 -20.70
N GLU A 168 34.68 -31.70 -21.28
CA GLU A 168 34.56 -33.13 -21.62
C GLU A 168 35.56 -33.52 -22.71
N ALA A 169 35.78 -32.67 -23.73
CA ALA A 169 36.78 -32.91 -24.76
C ALA A 169 38.22 -32.87 -24.20
N ARG A 170 38.53 -31.90 -23.31
CA ARG A 170 39.81 -31.83 -22.60
C ARG A 170 40.02 -33.02 -21.69
N ALA A 171 39.03 -33.39 -20.88
CA ALA A 171 39.10 -34.56 -20.02
C ALA A 171 39.24 -35.87 -20.81
N ALA A 172 38.58 -36.00 -21.97
CA ALA A 172 38.75 -37.15 -22.86
C ALA A 172 40.14 -37.17 -23.51
N ALA A 173 40.69 -36.01 -23.89
CA ALA A 173 42.05 -35.90 -24.42
C ALA A 173 43.10 -36.20 -23.35
N GLU A 174 42.95 -35.67 -22.14
CA GLU A 174 43.83 -35.94 -21.00
C GLU A 174 43.76 -37.42 -20.60
N LYS A 175 42.58 -38.04 -20.59
CA LYS A 175 42.45 -39.48 -20.35
C LYS A 175 43.11 -40.30 -21.45
N ALA A 176 42.94 -39.92 -22.73
CA ALA A 176 43.60 -40.61 -23.83
C ALA A 176 45.13 -40.43 -23.82
N GLU A 177 45.64 -39.29 -23.35
CA GLU A 177 47.07 -39.05 -23.14
C GLU A 177 47.59 -39.83 -21.93
N ALA A 178 46.85 -39.87 -20.83
CA ALA A 178 47.17 -40.67 -19.65
C ALA A 178 47.18 -42.17 -19.97
N ASP A 179 46.19 -42.68 -20.72
CA ASP A 179 46.14 -44.08 -21.15
C ASP A 179 47.32 -44.41 -22.09
N LYS A 180 47.73 -43.49 -22.98
CA LYS A 180 48.93 -43.64 -23.81
C LYS A 180 50.21 -43.63 -22.98
N GLN A 181 50.30 -42.72 -22.01
CA GLN A 181 51.46 -42.59 -21.14
C GLN A 181 51.58 -43.81 -20.22
N GLU A 182 50.47 -44.33 -19.70
CA GLU A 182 50.42 -45.56 -18.92
C GLU A 182 50.80 -46.79 -19.78
N ALA A 183 50.40 -46.83 -21.05
CA ALA A 183 50.85 -47.88 -21.97
C ALA A 183 52.36 -47.81 -22.24
N ILE A 184 52.90 -46.60 -22.45
CA ILE A 184 54.35 -46.37 -22.64
C ILE A 184 55.12 -46.70 -21.36
N ASP A 185 54.61 -46.32 -20.20
CA ASP A 185 55.25 -46.58 -18.92
C ASP A 185 55.15 -48.06 -18.52
N ALA A 186 54.07 -48.75 -18.89
CA ALA A 186 53.95 -50.20 -18.75
C ALA A 186 54.93 -50.95 -19.67
N GLU A 187 55.13 -50.47 -20.90
CA GLU A 187 56.14 -51.01 -21.82
C GLU A 187 57.55 -50.75 -21.31
N ARG A 188 57.84 -49.54 -20.82
CA ARG A 188 59.12 -49.20 -20.18
C ARG A 188 59.36 -50.02 -18.91
N ARG A 189 58.34 -50.26 -18.09
CA ARG A 189 58.46 -51.09 -16.88
C ARG A 189 58.76 -52.54 -17.23
N LYS A 190 58.11 -53.09 -18.27
CA LYS A 190 58.44 -54.43 -18.79
C LYS A 190 59.86 -54.49 -19.35
N ALA A 191 60.29 -53.47 -20.09
CA ALA A 191 61.66 -53.38 -20.60
C ALA A 191 62.70 -53.22 -19.47
N GLN A 192 62.38 -52.46 -18.42
CA GLN A 192 63.22 -52.28 -17.23
C GLN A 192 63.30 -53.58 -16.42
N GLU A 193 62.19 -54.28 -16.21
CA GLU A 193 62.15 -55.58 -15.53
C GLU A 193 62.93 -56.65 -16.29
N GLU A 194 62.86 -56.65 -17.62
CA GLU A 194 63.66 -57.54 -18.47
C GLU A 194 65.16 -57.17 -18.43
N ALA A 195 65.49 -55.89 -18.49
CA ALA A 195 66.87 -55.41 -18.35
C ALA A 195 67.46 -55.71 -16.96
N ASP A 196 66.66 -55.58 -15.90
CA ASP A 196 67.07 -55.90 -14.52
C ASP A 196 67.20 -57.41 -14.32
N ARG A 197 66.36 -58.24 -14.96
CA ARG A 197 66.51 -59.70 -14.96
C ARG A 197 67.83 -60.11 -15.63
N ILE A 198 68.14 -59.51 -16.79
CA ILE A 198 69.39 -59.76 -17.51
C ILE A 198 70.61 -59.30 -16.69
N ARG A 199 70.49 -58.15 -16.00
CA ARG A 199 71.57 -57.62 -15.15
C ARG A 199 71.83 -58.51 -13.93
N ARG A 200 70.78 -58.98 -13.25
CA ARG A 200 70.92 -59.93 -12.13
C ARG A 200 71.52 -61.26 -12.59
N GLU A 201 71.11 -61.76 -13.74
CA GLU A 201 71.69 -63.00 -14.31
C GLU A 201 73.18 -62.80 -14.70
N ALA A 202 73.56 -61.61 -15.17
CA ALA A 202 74.95 -61.26 -15.45
C ALA A 202 75.79 -61.10 -14.16
N GLU A 203 75.25 -60.45 -13.14
CA GLU A 203 75.89 -60.28 -11.82
C GLU A 203 76.07 -61.63 -11.09
N GLU A 204 75.11 -62.55 -11.20
CA GLU A 204 75.25 -63.93 -10.69
C GLU A 204 76.34 -64.71 -11.43
N LYS A 205 76.44 -64.55 -12.76
CA LYS A 205 77.52 -65.18 -13.55
C LYS A 205 78.89 -64.57 -13.28
N GLU A 206 78.97 -63.27 -13.02
CA GLU A 206 80.23 -62.60 -12.70
C GLU A 206 80.72 -62.93 -11.28
N SER A 207 79.82 -62.91 -10.30
CA SER A 207 80.12 -63.29 -8.92
C SER A 207 80.56 -64.76 -8.81
N ALA A 208 79.98 -65.67 -9.60
CA ALA A 208 80.43 -67.05 -9.70
C ALA A 208 81.87 -67.18 -10.27
N ARG A 209 82.24 -66.37 -11.26
CA ARG A 209 83.61 -66.33 -11.81
C ARG A 209 84.64 -65.79 -10.82
N LEU A 210 84.28 -64.72 -10.10
CA LEU A 210 85.14 -64.13 -9.06
C LEU A 210 85.34 -65.07 -7.86
N ALA A 211 84.32 -65.85 -7.50
CA ALA A 211 84.44 -66.86 -6.44
C ALA A 211 85.37 -68.02 -6.85
N GLU A 212 85.30 -68.47 -8.11
CA GLU A 212 86.17 -69.54 -8.62
C GLU A 212 87.64 -69.07 -8.75
N GLN A 213 87.88 -67.84 -9.22
CA GLN A 213 89.24 -67.28 -9.28
C GLN A 213 89.88 -67.11 -7.90
N LYS A 214 89.12 -66.73 -6.86
CA LYS A 214 89.64 -66.64 -5.49
C LYS A 214 90.04 -68.01 -4.93
N ARG A 215 89.29 -69.07 -5.26
CA ARG A 215 89.61 -70.44 -4.83
C ARG A 215 90.93 -70.95 -5.41
N ILE A 216 91.20 -70.64 -6.69
CA ILE A 216 92.43 -71.06 -7.37
C ILE A 216 93.66 -70.31 -6.80
N ALA A 217 93.54 -69.01 -6.53
CA ALA A 217 94.63 -68.20 -5.98
C ALA A 217 95.01 -68.59 -4.53
N GLU A 218 94.04 -68.95 -3.69
CA GLU A 218 94.31 -69.37 -2.30
C GLU A 218 94.98 -70.76 -2.22
N GLU A 219 94.72 -71.65 -3.18
CA GLU A 219 95.34 -72.98 -3.21
C GLU A 219 96.81 -72.93 -3.67
N GLU A 220 97.16 -72.04 -4.59
CA GLU A 220 98.55 -71.86 -5.05
C GLU A 220 99.44 -71.21 -3.98
N ALA A 221 98.90 -70.29 -3.18
CA ALA A 221 99.64 -69.62 -2.12
C ALA A 221 100.13 -70.59 -1.01
N ARG A 222 99.33 -71.59 -0.63
CA ARG A 222 99.73 -72.58 0.39
C ARG A 222 100.84 -73.52 -0.10
N ARG A 223 100.91 -73.81 -1.40
CA ARG A 223 101.94 -74.70 -1.97
C ARG A 223 103.31 -74.02 -2.11
N ALA A 224 103.35 -72.67 -2.14
CA ALA A 224 104.60 -71.91 -2.24
C ALA A 224 105.35 -71.84 -0.89
N THR A 225 104.64 -71.58 0.21
CA THR A 225 105.24 -71.45 1.55
C THR A 225 105.87 -72.76 2.05
N ASP A 226 105.25 -73.90 1.72
CA ASP A 226 105.73 -75.24 2.12
C ASP A 226 107.01 -75.70 1.39
N LYS A 227 107.33 -75.10 0.24
CA LYS A 227 108.55 -75.43 -0.53
C LYS A 227 109.77 -74.67 -0.02
N GLU A 228 109.58 -73.44 0.45
CA GLU A 228 110.69 -72.64 0.99
C GLU A 228 111.14 -73.15 2.36
N HIS A 229 110.21 -73.52 3.24
CA HIS A 229 110.55 -74.04 4.57
C HIS A 229 111.45 -75.29 4.49
N ARG A 230 111.12 -76.23 3.59
CA ARG A 230 111.90 -77.46 3.35
C ARG A 230 113.29 -77.20 2.75
N ARG A 231 113.45 -76.14 1.94
CA ARG A 231 114.76 -75.79 1.36
C ARG A 231 115.73 -75.25 2.40
N THR A 232 115.26 -74.42 3.32
CA THR A 232 116.10 -73.79 4.33
C THR A 232 116.70 -74.82 5.30
N ILE A 233 115.86 -75.73 5.83
CA ILE A 233 116.31 -76.76 6.77
C ILE A 233 117.31 -77.73 6.12
N ASN A 234 117.10 -78.12 4.87
CA ASN A 234 118.03 -79.00 4.15
C ASN A 234 119.39 -78.36 3.90
N ARG A 235 119.46 -77.04 3.66
CA ARG A 235 120.73 -76.33 3.50
C ARG A 235 121.54 -76.26 4.78
N GLN A 236 120.87 -76.00 5.91
CA GLN A 236 121.54 -75.98 7.22
C GLN A 236 122.10 -77.35 7.59
N ALA A 237 121.34 -78.42 7.37
CA ALA A 237 121.82 -79.78 7.61
C ALA A 237 123.05 -80.16 6.75
N ILE A 238 123.18 -79.64 5.52
CA ILE A 238 124.39 -79.85 4.69
C ILE A 238 125.59 -79.07 5.27
N ALA A 239 125.38 -77.84 5.74
CA ALA A 239 126.45 -77.03 6.32
C ALA A 239 127.03 -77.68 7.60
N ASP A 240 126.17 -78.15 8.50
CA ASP A 240 126.58 -78.80 9.75
C ASP A 240 127.37 -80.11 9.50
N LEU A 241 127.03 -80.84 8.44
CA LEU A 241 127.73 -82.07 8.03
C LEU A 241 129.12 -81.77 7.45
N ILE A 242 129.30 -80.64 6.76
CA ILE A 242 130.61 -80.21 6.23
C ILE A 242 131.54 -79.79 7.37
N GLU A 243 131.02 -79.10 8.39
CA GLU A 243 131.82 -78.65 9.54
C GLU A 243 132.37 -79.82 10.37
N ASN A 244 131.65 -80.95 10.42
CA ASN A 244 132.10 -82.17 11.10
C ASN A 244 133.07 -83.05 10.26
N GLY A 245 133.69 -82.48 9.21
CA GLY A 245 134.81 -83.10 8.49
C GLY A 245 134.44 -83.96 7.29
N LEU A 246 133.20 -83.92 6.79
CA LEU A 246 132.82 -84.54 5.52
C LEU A 246 133.03 -83.58 4.34
N THR A 247 133.51 -84.11 3.21
CA THR A 247 133.58 -83.35 1.96
C THR A 247 132.18 -83.09 1.40
N GLN A 248 132.00 -81.95 0.70
CA GLN A 248 130.69 -81.47 0.25
C GLN A 248 129.88 -82.51 -0.54
N GLU A 249 130.52 -83.26 -1.46
CA GLU A 249 129.84 -84.31 -2.22
C GLU A 249 129.32 -85.47 -1.33
N MET A 250 130.03 -85.79 -0.25
CA MET A 250 129.61 -86.84 0.68
C MET A 250 128.50 -86.34 1.61
N ALA A 251 128.54 -85.07 2.04
CA ALA A 251 127.49 -84.45 2.85
C ALA A 251 126.15 -84.35 2.09
N GLU A 252 126.17 -83.97 0.80
CA GLU A 252 124.96 -83.94 -0.04
C GLU A 252 124.40 -85.35 -0.26
N LYS A 253 125.25 -86.36 -0.53
CA LYS A 253 124.81 -87.75 -0.68
C LYS A 253 124.25 -88.31 0.63
N ALA A 254 124.83 -87.96 1.78
CA ALA A 254 124.31 -88.35 3.09
C ALA A 254 122.94 -87.70 3.39
N LEU A 255 122.77 -86.39 3.11
CA LEU A 255 121.48 -85.72 3.28
C LEU A 255 120.41 -86.34 2.37
N ILE A 256 120.72 -86.58 1.09
CA ILE A 256 119.76 -87.20 0.16
C ILE A 256 119.38 -88.60 0.63
N ALA A 257 120.33 -89.39 1.13
CA ALA A 257 120.05 -90.72 1.66
C ALA A 257 119.17 -90.69 2.92
N ILE A 258 119.34 -89.70 3.80
CA ILE A 258 118.49 -89.49 5.00
C ILE A 258 117.11 -88.93 4.62
N ALA A 259 117.04 -87.91 3.77
CA ALA A 259 115.80 -87.27 3.34
C ALA A 259 114.91 -88.18 2.47
N SER A 260 115.51 -89.13 1.74
CA SER A 260 114.78 -90.17 0.99
C SER A 260 114.50 -91.44 1.81
N GLY A 261 114.83 -91.46 3.11
CA GLY A 261 114.51 -92.54 4.04
C GLY A 261 115.33 -93.84 3.84
N LYS A 262 116.45 -93.77 3.12
CA LYS A 262 117.29 -94.94 2.75
C LYS A 262 118.33 -95.32 3.80
N VAL A 263 118.47 -94.54 4.88
CA VAL A 263 119.36 -94.83 6.04
C VAL A 263 118.49 -95.09 7.27
N SER A 264 118.59 -96.29 7.84
CA SER A 264 117.76 -96.72 8.98
C SER A 264 118.15 -96.02 10.29
N ALA A 265 117.15 -95.58 11.06
CA ALA A 265 117.22 -94.93 12.39
C ALA A 265 117.67 -93.45 12.44
N VAL A 266 117.61 -92.70 11.33
CA VAL A 266 117.81 -91.23 11.29
C VAL A 266 116.75 -90.57 10.38
N GLN A 267 116.12 -89.46 10.82
CA GLN A 267 115.10 -88.70 10.07
C GLN A 267 115.33 -87.19 10.21
N ILE A 268 115.08 -86.41 9.14
CA ILE A 268 115.10 -84.94 9.16
C ILE A 268 113.69 -84.44 9.47
N LYS A 269 113.58 -83.58 10.49
CA LYS A 269 112.31 -82.94 10.86
C LYS A 269 112.26 -81.56 10.21
N TYR A 270 111.24 -81.35 9.37
CA TYR A 270 110.99 -80.06 8.70
C TYR A 270 110.07 -79.18 9.53
#